data_AF-A0A5P9HK31-F1
#
_entry.id   AF-A0A5P9HK31-F1
#
_cell.length_a   1.000
_cell.length_b   1.000
_cell.length_c   1.000
_cell.angle_alpha   90.00
_cell.angle_beta   90.00
_cell.angle_gamma   90.00
#
_symmetry.space_group_name_H-M   'P 1'
#
loop_
_entity.id
_entity.type
_entity.pdbx_description
1 polymer ?
#
loop_
_entity_poly.entity_id
_entity_poly.type
_entity_poly.pdbx_seq_one_letter_code
_entity_poly.pdbx_strand_id
1 'polypeptide(L)' 'MTFAENLSLYVNRDLEVYGANQFFVEGILRSVGTESFEVEVRNGSYVTPTELITVFFANVEGIRVLATS' A
#
# COMPACT_ATOMS: atom_id res chain seq x y z
N MET A 1 6.64 -18.28 -5.75
CA MET A 1 5.87 -17.06 -5.51
C MET A 1 6.33 -16.45 -4.20
N THR A 2 7.12 -15.38 -4.29
CA THR A 2 7.53 -14.55 -3.17
C THR A 2 6.37 -13.64 -2.73
N PHE A 3 6.49 -13.04 -1.56
CA PHE A 3 5.51 -12.04 -1.11
C PHE A 3 5.37 -10.89 -2.10
N ALA A 4 6.49 -10.38 -2.64
CA ALA A 4 6.49 -9.33 -3.65
C ALA A 4 5.78 -9.76 -4.95
N GLU A 5 6.05 -10.99 -5.42
CA GLU A 5 5.36 -11.56 -6.58
C GLU A 5 3.84 -11.65 -6.34
N ASN A 6 3.41 -12.13 -5.15
CA ASN A 6 2.00 -12.17 -4.79
C ASN A 6 1.37 -10.77 -4.76
N LEU A 7 2.04 -9.81 -4.12
CA LEU A 7 1.53 -8.46 -3.95
C LEU A 7 1.40 -7.73 -5.29
N SER A 8 2.32 -7.99 -6.23
CA SER A 8 2.30 -7.39 -7.58
C SER A 8 1.05 -7.72 -8.39
N LEU A 9 0.35 -8.81 -8.06
CA LEU A 9 -0.94 -9.17 -8.68
C LEU A 9 -2.05 -8.16 -8.36
N TYR A 10 -1.86 -7.30 -7.36
CA TYR A 10 -2.84 -6.34 -6.87
C TYR A 10 -2.48 -4.89 -7.21
N VAL A 11 -1.52 -4.64 -8.12
CA VAL A 11 -1.23 -3.28 -8.58
C VAL A 11 -2.50 -2.63 -9.16
N ASN A 12 -2.68 -1.35 -8.84
CA ASN A 12 -3.88 -0.53 -9.07
C ASN A 12 -5.13 -0.93 -8.27
N ARG A 13 -4.99 -1.72 -7.21
CA ARG A 13 -6.07 -2.01 -6.26
C ARG A 13 -5.96 -1.14 -5.02
N ASP A 14 -7.10 -0.81 -4.43
CA ASP A 14 -7.16 -0.23 -3.09
C ASP A 14 -6.72 -1.28 -2.05
N LEU A 15 -5.90 -0.85 -1.11
CA LEU A 15 -5.40 -1.65 -0.01
C LEU A 15 -5.34 -0.86 1.30
N GLU A 16 -5.25 -1.61 2.38
CA GLU A 16 -4.86 -1.14 3.70
C GLU A 16 -3.58 -1.86 4.12
N VAL A 17 -2.62 -1.10 4.63
CA VAL A 17 -1.37 -1.60 5.20
C VAL A 17 -1.39 -1.36 6.70
N TYR A 18 -1.08 -2.42 7.44
CA TYR A 18 -0.93 -2.42 8.88
C TYR A 18 0.55 -2.64 9.19
N GLY A 19 1.14 -1.74 9.97
CA GLY A 19 2.53 -1.84 10.41
C GLY A 19 2.69 -1.56 11.90
N ALA A 20 3.92 -1.72 12.37
CA ALA A 20 4.27 -1.49 13.78
C ALA A 20 4.03 -0.03 14.21
N ASN A 21 3.85 0.20 15.52
CA ASN A 21 3.71 1.53 16.12
C ASN A 21 2.50 2.35 15.63
N GLN A 22 1.34 1.71 15.43
CA GLN A 22 0.13 2.36 14.91
C GLN A 22 0.28 2.92 13.49
N PHE A 23 1.27 2.44 12.73
CA PHE A 23 1.37 2.76 11.31
C PHE A 23 0.21 2.13 10.55
N PHE A 24 -0.59 2.97 9.91
CA PHE A 24 -1.69 2.58 9.05
C PHE A 24 -1.67 3.43 7.78
N VAL A 25 -1.76 2.76 6.63
CA VAL A 25 -1.84 3.42 5.33
C VAL A 25 -2.98 2.82 4.53
N GLU A 26 -3.86 3.67 4.02
CA GLU A 26 -4.91 3.28 3.08
C GLU A 26 -4.69 4.01 1.75
N GLY A 27 -4.76 3.29 0.64
CA GLY A 27 -4.57 3.88 -0.67
C GLY A 27 -4.45 2.86 -1.80
N ILE A 28 -4.05 3.32 -2.97
CA ILE A 28 -3.94 2.49 -4.17
C ILE A 28 -2.50 1.96 -4.30
N LEU A 29 -2.33 0.65 -4.42
CA LEU A 29 -1.03 0.07 -4.73
C LEU A 29 -0.58 0.50 -6.13
N ARG A 30 0.55 1.19 -6.25
CA ARG A 30 1.05 1.67 -7.56
C ARG A 30 2.20 0.85 -8.11
N SER A 31 3.13 0.43 -7.26
CA SER A 31 4.28 -0.36 -7.67
C SER A 31 4.71 -1.33 -6.57
N VAL A 32 5.34 -2.43 -6.95
CA VAL A 32 5.94 -3.41 -6.01
C VAL A 32 7.37 -3.66 -6.47
N GLY A 33 8.32 -3.33 -5.60
CA GLY A 33 9.73 -3.64 -5.76
C GLY A 33 10.14 -4.89 -4.97
N THR A 34 11.45 -5.08 -4.86
CA THR A 34 12.03 -6.26 -4.20
C THR A 34 11.88 -6.24 -2.68
N GLU A 35 11.91 -5.06 -2.05
CA GLU A 35 11.89 -4.89 -0.58
C GLU A 35 10.87 -3.86 -0.10
N SER A 36 10.19 -3.20 -1.04
CA SER A 36 9.24 -2.13 -0.77
C SER A 36 8.17 -2.07 -1.84
N PHE A 37 7.14 -1.28 -1.60
CA PHE A 37 6.06 -0.99 -2.53
C PHE A 37 5.60 0.45 -2.33
N GLU A 38 4.94 1.01 -3.34
CA GLU A 38 4.43 2.37 -3.30
C GLU A 38 2.91 2.38 -3.22
N VAL A 39 2.38 3.16 -2.28
CA VAL A 39 0.95 3.36 -2.10
C VAL A 39 0.63 4.83 -2.39
N GLU A 40 -0.31 5.05 -3.29
CA GLU A 40 -0.90 6.37 -3.51
C GLU A 40 -1.99 6.62 -2.46
N VAL A 41 -1.69 7.47 -1.48
CA VAL A 41 -2.62 7.83 -0.41
C VAL A 41 -3.44 9.04 -0.79
N ARG A 42 -4.71 9.04 -0.37
CA ARG A 42 -5.57 10.23 -0.44
C ARG A 42 -5.38 11.03 0.84
N ASN A 43 -4.85 12.24 0.75
CA ASN A 43 -4.82 13.12 1.91
C ASN A 43 -6.26 13.58 2.21
N GLY A 44 -6.83 13.11 3.33
CA GLY A 44 -8.23 13.35 3.70
C GLY A 44 -8.64 14.82 3.83
N SER A 45 -7.68 15.75 3.83
CA SER A 45 -7.92 17.19 3.91
C SER A 45 -7.97 17.92 2.56
N TYR A 46 -7.57 17.29 1.44
CA TYR A 46 -7.47 17.96 0.15
C TYR A 46 -7.86 17.04 -1.01
N VAL A 47 -8.62 17.58 -1.97
CA VAL A 47 -9.06 16.86 -3.19
C VAL A 47 -7.89 16.54 -4.15
N THR A 48 -6.69 17.11 -3.91
CA THR A 48 -5.70 17.31 -5.00
C THR A 48 -4.21 17.08 -4.71
N PRO A 49 -3.76 16.52 -3.58
CA PRO A 49 -2.47 15.83 -3.61
C PRO A 49 -2.63 14.38 -3.17
N THR A 50 -2.64 13.51 -4.18
CA THR A 50 -2.27 12.11 -4.04
C THR A 50 -0.77 12.05 -3.72
N GLU A 51 -0.40 11.57 -2.55
CA GLU A 51 1.01 11.39 -2.16
C GLU A 51 1.41 9.94 -2.37
N LEU A 52 2.60 9.70 -2.94
CA LEU A 52 3.17 8.36 -3.05
C LEU A 52 4.02 8.11 -1.82
N ILE A 53 3.65 7.11 -1.04
CA ILE A 53 4.39 6.66 0.13
C ILE A 53 5.07 5.34 -0.20
N THR A 54 6.38 5.28 0.02
CA THR A 54 7.14 4.03 -0.03
C THR A 54 7.01 3.29 1.30
N VAL A 55 6.50 2.06 1.25
CA VAL A 55 6.39 1.17 2.40
C VAL A 55 7.39 0.04 2.25
N PHE A 56 8.27 -0.12 3.24
CA PHE A 56 9.22 -1.22 3.31
C PHE A 56 8.58 -2.46 3.92
N PHE A 57 8.83 -3.64 3.35
CA PHE A 57 8.28 -4.91 3.86
C PHE A 57 8.66 -5.17 5.31
N ALA A 58 9.83 -4.69 5.75
CA ALA A 58 10.28 -4.79 7.15
C ALA A 58 9.34 -4.12 8.16
N ASN A 59 8.51 -3.17 7.72
CA ASN A 59 7.58 -2.42 8.56
C ASN A 59 6.13 -2.92 8.45
N VAL A 60 5.87 -3.95 7.65
CA VAL A 60 4.53 -4.47 7.39
C VAL A 60 4.22 -5.66 8.28
N GLU A 61 3.13 -5.56 9.03
CA GLU A 61 2.55 -6.65 9.82
C GLU A 61 1.40 -7.33 9.05
N GLY A 62 0.71 -6.59 8.17
CA GLY A 62 -0.36 -7.15 7.33
C GLY A 62 -0.80 -6.22 6.21
N ILE A 63 -1.36 -6.81 5.15
CA ILE A 63 -1.99 -6.08 4.03
C ILE A 63 -3.38 -6.66 3.78
N ARG A 64 -4.38 -5.79 3.68
CA ARG A 64 -5.74 -6.15 3.25
C ARG A 64 -6.02 -5.52 1.90
N VAL A 65 -6.25 -6.33 0.88
CA VAL A 65 -6.73 -5.86 -0.43
C VAL A 65 -8.23 -5.64 -0.34
N LEU A 66 -8.70 -4.44 -0.70
CA LEU A 66 -10.11 -4.09 -0.64
C LEU A 66 -10.85 -4.60 -1.89
N ALA A 67 -12.09 -5.02 -1.69
CA ALA A 67 -12.99 -5.33 -2.79
C ALA A 67 -13.38 -4.01 -3.46
N THR A 68 -13.23 -3.93 -4.78
CA THR A 68 -13.78 -2.84 -5.59
C THR A 68 -15.30 -2.89 -5.48
N SER A 69 -15.89 -1.86 -4.89
CA SER A 69 -17.34 -1.63 -4.85
C SER A 69 -17.92 -1.30 -6.23
#